data_AF-A0A2P4XI19-F1
#
_entry.id   AF-A0A2P4XI19-F1
#
_cell.length_a   1.000
_cell.length_b   1.000
_cell.length_c   1.000
_cell.angle_alpha   90.00
_cell.angle_beta   90.00
_cell.angle_gamma   90.00
#
_symmetry.space_group_name_H-M   'P 1'
#
loop_
_entity.id
_entity.type
_entity.pdbx_description
1 polymer ?
#
loop_
_entity_poly.entity_id
_entity_poly.type
_entity_poly.pdbx_seq_one_letter_code
_entity_poly.pdbx_strand_id
1 'polypeptide(L)'
;MLAHSSKEMPFAHAYMVIAWNLMCRSANAFGIRHSHMEWRGDALQIYFAHMKNDQGGDRPRDPRHVYSNPLQPSICPIISLGLYWATSNFDGSDLLFPGSNQYERFRKCWMRLLCEGDVAAELRRQGLGAEELGTHSMRKSSSTFCSSGSTACPSSTANTYLRYEAAGDMHVGRTVSGLPTESYKFSTLAPHFEFRDECVERGLKVMFPALPKRLEYIAEYCLASLVYHAVFFRNSLSPKHHIFETPLVLDENLLEQLSTRVRTGDGFTESRIRPTGIPPHVAILCEMKSVKDGLVDALSKIETTRTDTVKDIITELEKRAIGVGTVTYDGMHAAIRACLEDAGVTGLVDKLTASPTAEVQVDAGDNQSTLCHFWGGKFRRVQSDFAIPDCSVRQMWLLWVCGNKSKQIPPLRQLDGRDMPSRKLRKRLSQLRYVMSKIEKAAASKNLLHDSQNVDEATQVFVACAESVDVDKRTEHSRKRRRGQLSWATVGKLLRKKAKQQNL
;
A
#
# COMPACT_ATOMS: atom_id res chain seq x y z
N MET A 1 -0.71 2.96 -14.82
CA MET A 1 0.30 2.02 -14.26
C MET A 1 -0.13 1.39 -12.94
N LEU A 2 -0.35 2.17 -11.87
CA LEU A 2 -0.73 1.63 -10.55
C LEU A 2 -1.94 0.68 -10.59
N ALA A 3 -2.98 1.04 -11.36
CA ALA A 3 -4.19 0.21 -11.49
C ALA A 3 -3.98 -1.12 -12.25
N HIS A 4 -2.87 -1.28 -12.97
CA HIS A 4 -2.70 -2.39 -13.89
C HIS A 4 -2.20 -3.64 -13.16
N SER A 5 -2.93 -4.75 -13.27
CA SER A 5 -2.69 -6.02 -12.56
C SER A 5 -1.51 -6.87 -13.09
N SER A 6 -0.60 -6.29 -13.89
CA SER A 6 0.50 -7.06 -14.47
C SER A 6 1.71 -6.98 -13.56
N LYS A 7 2.39 -8.12 -13.38
CA LYS A 7 3.52 -8.26 -12.48
C LYS A 7 4.69 -7.31 -12.76
N GLU A 8 4.86 -6.86 -14.00
CA GLU A 8 5.93 -5.93 -14.37
C GLU A 8 5.55 -4.45 -14.12
N MET A 9 4.28 -4.16 -13.84
CA MET A 9 3.80 -2.78 -13.65
C MET A 9 4.25 -2.13 -12.33
N PRO A 10 4.38 -2.84 -11.19
CA PRO A 10 5.00 -2.26 -10.00
C PRO A 10 6.42 -1.74 -10.25
N PHE A 11 7.22 -2.45 -11.06
CA PHE A 11 8.53 -1.98 -11.49
C PHE A 11 8.42 -0.70 -12.34
N ALA A 12 7.57 -0.71 -13.36
CA ALA A 12 7.44 0.42 -14.28
C ALA A 12 6.92 1.67 -13.56
N HIS A 13 5.96 1.48 -12.64
CA HIS A 13 5.42 2.53 -11.79
C HIS A 13 6.49 3.11 -10.85
N ALA A 14 7.20 2.27 -10.10
CA ALA A 14 8.27 2.71 -9.21
C ALA A 14 9.38 3.45 -9.96
N TYR A 15 9.83 2.92 -11.10
CA TYR A 15 10.83 3.61 -11.91
C TYR A 15 10.32 4.97 -12.41
N MET A 16 9.10 5.04 -12.95
CA MET A 16 8.54 6.27 -13.50
C MET A 16 8.45 7.36 -12.43
N VAL A 17 7.91 7.01 -11.26
CA VAL A 17 7.71 7.95 -10.15
C VAL A 17 9.05 8.37 -9.54
N ILE A 18 9.99 7.44 -9.32
CA ILE A 18 11.32 7.78 -8.81
C ILE A 18 12.12 8.61 -9.82
N ALA A 19 12.10 8.28 -11.11
CA ALA A 19 12.80 9.05 -12.13
C ALA A 19 12.24 10.47 -12.28
N TRP A 20 10.91 10.63 -12.15
CA TRP A 20 10.24 11.93 -12.10
C TRP A 20 10.71 12.75 -10.90
N ASN A 21 10.62 12.17 -9.69
CA ASN A 21 10.96 12.87 -8.45
C ASN A 21 12.45 13.22 -8.34
N LEU A 22 13.33 12.40 -8.92
CA LEU A 22 14.76 12.70 -8.97
C LEU A 22 15.16 13.64 -10.11
N MET A 23 14.23 13.97 -11.01
CA MET A 23 14.48 14.73 -12.24
C MET A 23 15.76 14.26 -12.96
N CYS A 24 15.94 12.94 -13.04
CA CYS A 24 17.20 12.34 -13.46
C CYS A 24 17.08 11.56 -14.77
N ARG A 25 18.21 11.28 -15.41
CA ARG A 25 18.24 10.42 -16.61
C ARG A 25 17.97 8.97 -16.20
N SER A 26 17.38 8.19 -17.10
CA SER A 26 17.12 6.76 -16.91
C SER A 26 18.36 5.98 -16.47
N ALA A 27 19.53 6.31 -17.03
CA ALA A 27 20.80 5.67 -16.66
C ALA A 27 21.14 5.87 -15.16
N ASN A 28 20.87 7.06 -14.62
CA ASN A 28 21.09 7.34 -13.20
C ASN A 28 20.07 6.59 -12.34
N ALA A 29 18.78 6.64 -12.70
CA ALA A 29 17.71 5.93 -11.98
C ALA A 29 17.94 4.40 -11.95
N PHE A 30 18.34 3.81 -13.08
CA PHE A 30 18.66 2.38 -13.15
C PHE A 30 19.98 2.01 -12.45
N GLY A 31 20.87 2.98 -12.25
CA GLY A 31 22.12 2.83 -11.51
C GLY A 31 21.98 3.03 -10.00
N ILE A 32 20.78 3.32 -9.48
CA ILE A 32 20.54 3.47 -8.04
C ILE A 32 20.81 2.15 -7.34
N ARG A 33 21.65 2.22 -6.31
CA ARG A 33 21.95 1.12 -5.41
C ARG A 33 21.23 1.33 -4.08
N HIS A 34 20.99 0.25 -3.35
CA HIS A 34 20.56 0.32 -1.96
C HIS A 34 21.54 1.13 -1.12
N SER A 35 22.81 1.16 -1.52
CA SER A 35 23.82 2.00 -0.88
C SER A 35 23.67 3.51 -1.06
N HIS A 36 22.87 3.93 -2.03
CA HIS A 36 22.63 5.34 -2.34
C HIS A 36 21.40 5.90 -1.62
N MET A 37 20.64 5.06 -0.90
CA MET A 37 19.36 5.43 -0.32
C MET A 37 19.50 5.55 1.20
N GLU A 38 18.98 6.63 1.74
CA GLU A 38 18.91 6.88 3.18
C GLU A 38 17.64 7.68 3.50
N TRP A 39 17.02 7.45 4.64
CA TRP A 39 15.93 8.32 5.12
C TRP A 39 16.49 9.30 6.15
N ARG A 40 16.26 10.60 5.95
CA ARG A 40 16.65 11.64 6.92
C ARG A 40 15.55 12.70 7.04
N GLY A 41 15.27 13.11 8.27
CA GLY A 41 14.16 14.02 8.56
C GLY A 41 12.85 13.43 8.04
N ASP A 42 12.23 14.14 7.11
CA ASP A 42 10.93 13.83 6.51
C ASP A 42 11.02 13.32 5.06
N ALA A 43 12.22 13.01 4.55
CA ALA A 43 12.44 12.66 3.16
C ALA A 43 13.30 11.40 2.96
N LEU A 44 13.05 10.72 1.85
CA LEU A 44 13.99 9.76 1.26
C LEU A 44 15.06 10.55 0.51
N GLN A 45 16.32 10.36 0.87
CA GLN A 45 17.48 10.95 0.20
C GLN A 45 18.15 9.93 -0.72
N ILE A 46 18.47 10.36 -1.94
CA ILE A 46 19.21 9.57 -2.93
C ILE A 46 20.49 10.27 -3.33
N TYR A 47 21.62 9.59 -3.13
CA TYR A 47 22.96 10.08 -3.44
C TYR A 47 23.44 9.53 -4.79
N PHE A 48 23.65 10.41 -5.78
CA PHE A 48 24.26 9.99 -7.04
C PHE A 48 25.77 9.87 -6.90
N ALA A 49 26.35 8.79 -7.44
CA ALA A 49 27.79 8.57 -7.43
C ALA A 49 28.54 9.39 -8.51
N HIS A 50 27.88 9.67 -9.64
CA HIS A 50 28.43 10.48 -10.74
C HIS A 50 27.39 11.48 -11.24
N MET A 51 27.80 12.71 -11.47
CA MET A 51 26.97 13.77 -12.04
C MET A 51 27.61 14.36 -13.30
N LYS A 52 26.82 14.98 -14.18
CA LYS A 52 27.37 15.53 -15.44
C LYS A 52 28.54 16.50 -15.19
N ASN A 53 28.45 17.28 -14.12
CA ASN A 53 29.43 18.29 -13.71
C ASN A 53 30.44 17.78 -12.66
N ASP A 54 30.35 16.51 -12.29
CA ASP A 54 31.24 15.85 -11.35
C ASP A 54 31.42 14.39 -11.80
N GLN A 55 32.19 14.23 -12.88
CA GLN A 55 32.51 12.92 -13.44
C GLN A 55 33.51 12.17 -12.54
N GLY A 56 34.39 12.90 -11.86
CA GLY A 56 35.36 12.36 -10.90
C GLY A 56 34.69 11.83 -9.62
N GLY A 57 33.55 12.43 -9.22
CA GLY A 57 32.86 12.07 -7.98
C GLY A 57 33.58 12.59 -6.73
N ASP A 58 34.43 13.61 -6.92
CA ASP A 58 35.29 14.18 -5.88
C ASP A 58 34.53 15.16 -4.97
N ARG A 59 33.33 15.61 -5.37
CA ARG A 59 32.52 16.53 -4.56
C ARG A 59 31.75 15.78 -3.47
N PRO A 60 31.50 16.42 -2.32
CA PRO A 60 30.54 15.91 -1.34
C PRO A 60 29.23 15.55 -2.04
N ARG A 61 28.73 14.34 -1.78
CA ARG A 61 27.51 13.85 -2.43
C ARG A 61 26.31 14.57 -1.86
N ASP A 62 25.83 15.57 -2.58
CA ASP A 62 24.59 16.25 -2.23
C ASP A 62 23.39 15.32 -2.49
N PRO A 63 22.50 15.10 -1.50
CA PRO A 63 21.33 14.26 -1.68
C PRO A 63 20.30 14.92 -2.60
N ARG A 64 19.53 14.09 -3.29
CA ARG A 64 18.23 14.46 -3.87
C ARG A 64 17.12 14.03 -2.92
N HIS A 65 16.31 14.98 -2.47
CA HIS A 65 15.19 14.72 -1.57
C HIS A 65 13.94 14.28 -2.34
N VAL A 66 13.35 13.17 -1.90
CA VAL A 66 12.14 12.58 -2.45
C VAL A 66 11.12 12.48 -1.31
N TYR A 67 9.95 13.11 -1.47
CA TYR A 67 8.95 13.21 -0.41
C TYR A 67 7.76 12.30 -0.68
N SER A 68 7.13 11.83 0.39
CA SER A 68 5.84 11.14 0.26
C SER A 68 4.75 12.13 -0.17
N ASN A 69 3.78 11.65 -0.94
CA ASN A 69 2.56 12.39 -1.26
C ASN A 69 1.34 11.58 -0.80
N PRO A 70 0.91 11.73 0.47
CA PRO A 70 -0.25 11.02 0.99
C PRO A 70 -1.59 11.51 0.41
N LEU A 71 -1.58 12.62 -0.32
CA LEU A 71 -2.78 13.19 -0.92
C LEU A 71 -3.10 12.51 -2.27
N GLN A 72 -2.08 12.01 -2.95
CA GLN A 72 -2.22 11.36 -4.25
C GLN A 72 -1.42 10.06 -4.34
N PRO A 73 -2.02 8.92 -3.92
CA PRO A 73 -1.32 7.64 -3.83
C PRO A 73 -0.74 7.14 -5.17
N SER A 74 -1.36 7.53 -6.29
CA SER A 74 -0.96 7.13 -7.64
C SER A 74 0.39 7.68 -8.09
N ILE A 75 0.85 8.79 -7.51
CA ILE A 75 2.13 9.43 -7.84
C ILE A 75 3.09 9.49 -6.65
N CYS A 76 2.71 8.93 -5.49
CA CYS A 76 3.54 8.94 -4.30
C CYS A 76 4.78 8.05 -4.48
N PRO A 77 6.00 8.58 -4.39
CA PRO A 77 7.22 7.80 -4.58
C PRO A 77 7.38 6.71 -3.52
N ILE A 78 7.00 6.99 -2.27
CA ILE A 78 7.16 6.04 -1.15
C ILE A 78 6.19 4.87 -1.29
N ILE A 79 4.95 5.10 -1.75
CA ILE A 79 4.01 4.02 -2.10
C ILE A 79 4.54 3.22 -3.28
N SER A 80 5.02 3.88 -4.34
CA SER A 80 5.52 3.19 -5.53
C SER A 80 6.69 2.25 -5.18
N LEU A 81 7.59 2.70 -4.29
CA LEU A 81 8.71 1.93 -3.78
C LEU A 81 8.25 0.77 -2.89
N GLY A 82 7.35 1.05 -1.95
CA GLY A 82 6.77 0.04 -1.06
C GLY A 82 6.04 -1.06 -1.82
N LEU A 83 5.22 -0.72 -2.81
CA LEU A 83 4.52 -1.68 -3.67
C LEU A 83 5.50 -2.54 -4.47
N TYR A 84 6.54 -1.94 -5.03
CA TYR A 84 7.56 -2.65 -5.79
C TYR A 84 8.33 -3.65 -4.92
N TRP A 85 8.69 -3.26 -3.68
CA TRP A 85 9.34 -4.16 -2.72
C TRP A 85 8.41 -5.22 -2.17
N ALA A 86 7.13 -4.90 -1.91
CA ALA A 86 6.15 -5.87 -1.41
C ALA A 86 5.82 -6.98 -2.44
N THR A 87 5.99 -6.69 -3.73
CA THR A 87 5.68 -7.60 -4.84
C THR A 87 6.93 -8.26 -5.46
N SER A 88 8.11 -7.97 -4.92
CA SER A 88 9.40 -8.54 -5.32
C SER A 88 10.10 -9.20 -4.13
N ASN A 89 11.05 -10.10 -4.39
CA ASN A 89 11.96 -10.58 -3.34
C ASN A 89 13.34 -9.95 -3.51
N PHE A 90 14.01 -9.66 -2.40
CA PHE A 90 15.41 -9.28 -2.37
C PHE A 90 16.26 -10.52 -2.70
N ASP A 91 16.97 -10.49 -3.83
CA ASP A 91 17.73 -11.64 -4.34
C ASP A 91 19.26 -11.50 -4.16
N GLY A 92 19.66 -10.58 -3.26
CA GLY A 92 21.03 -10.21 -2.97
C GLY A 92 21.61 -9.14 -3.90
N SER A 93 20.84 -8.66 -4.90
CA SER A 93 21.25 -7.52 -5.71
C SER A 93 21.34 -6.24 -4.86
N ASP A 94 22.41 -5.48 -5.06
CA ASP A 94 22.57 -4.14 -4.50
C ASP A 94 21.87 -3.05 -5.35
N LEU A 95 21.46 -3.36 -6.58
CA LEU A 95 20.67 -2.43 -7.41
C LEU A 95 19.21 -2.40 -6.96
N LEU A 96 18.63 -1.19 -6.90
CA LEU A 96 17.19 -0.98 -6.70
C LEU A 96 16.36 -1.69 -7.79
N PHE A 97 16.83 -1.61 -9.04
CA PHE A 97 16.21 -2.28 -10.19
C PHE A 97 17.16 -3.38 -10.74
N PRO A 98 17.09 -4.62 -10.22
CA PRO A 98 18.00 -5.69 -10.59
C PRO A 98 17.74 -6.18 -12.02
N GLY A 99 18.75 -6.81 -12.62
CA GLY A 99 18.70 -7.40 -13.97
C GLY A 99 19.33 -6.53 -15.06
N SER A 100 19.37 -7.04 -16.29
CA SER A 100 19.94 -6.35 -17.45
C SER A 100 18.89 -5.63 -18.29
N ASN A 101 19.30 -4.54 -18.95
CA ASN A 101 18.50 -3.80 -19.94
C ASN A 101 17.15 -3.28 -19.38
N GLN A 102 17.23 -2.51 -18.29
CA GLN A 102 16.03 -1.93 -17.65
C GLN A 102 15.32 -0.92 -18.54
N TYR A 103 16.05 -0.27 -19.46
CA TYR A 103 15.46 0.65 -20.44
C TYR A 103 14.42 -0.06 -21.31
N GLU A 104 14.82 -1.15 -21.97
CA GLU A 104 13.91 -1.92 -22.82
C GLU A 104 12.79 -2.57 -22.01
N ARG A 105 13.08 -2.99 -20.76
CA ARG A 105 12.05 -3.49 -19.84
C ARG A 105 10.97 -2.46 -19.57
N PHE A 106 11.36 -1.23 -19.22
CA PHE A 106 10.42 -0.13 -18.99
C PHE A 106 9.67 0.20 -20.28
N ARG A 107 10.38 0.35 -21.41
CA ARG A 107 9.79 0.65 -22.72
C ARG A 107 8.67 -0.33 -23.08
N LYS A 108 8.87 -1.64 -22.85
CA LYS A 108 7.81 -2.64 -23.09
C LYS A 108 6.57 -2.46 -22.21
N CYS A 109 6.76 -2.07 -20.95
CA CYS A 109 5.64 -1.80 -20.04
C CYS A 109 4.93 -0.49 -20.43
N TRP A 110 5.71 0.53 -20.76
CA TRP A 110 5.25 1.84 -21.23
C TRP A 110 4.40 1.71 -22.50
N MET A 111 4.93 1.07 -23.55
CA MET A 111 4.19 0.88 -24.80
C MET A 111 2.92 0.05 -24.61
N ARG A 112 2.95 -0.98 -23.75
CA ARG A 112 1.74 -1.75 -23.45
C ARG A 112 0.65 -0.84 -22.87
N LEU A 113 1.01 0.02 -21.92
CA LEU A 113 0.08 0.95 -21.28
C LEU A 113 -0.45 1.99 -22.28
N LEU A 114 0.42 2.58 -23.10
CA LEU A 114 -0.01 3.61 -24.06
C LEU A 114 -0.90 3.06 -25.18
N CYS A 115 -0.86 1.74 -25.42
CA CYS A 115 -1.74 1.05 -26.37
C CYS A 115 -3.03 0.52 -25.73
N GLU A 116 -3.26 0.71 -24.42
CA GLU A 116 -4.55 0.38 -23.80
C GLU A 116 -5.65 1.32 -24.34
N GLY A 117 -6.87 0.80 -24.52
CA GLY A 117 -7.89 1.47 -25.33
C GLY A 117 -8.28 2.86 -24.84
N ASP A 118 -8.39 3.04 -23.53
CA ASP A 118 -8.68 4.31 -22.86
C ASP A 118 -7.50 5.28 -22.93
N VAL A 119 -6.28 4.82 -22.64
CA VAL A 119 -5.06 5.64 -22.71
C VAL A 119 -4.79 6.07 -24.15
N ALA A 120 -4.88 5.16 -25.11
CA ALA A 120 -4.69 5.44 -26.53
C ALA A 120 -5.76 6.39 -27.09
N ALA A 121 -7.00 6.32 -26.58
CA ALA A 121 -8.04 7.29 -26.93
C ALA A 121 -7.71 8.68 -26.39
N GLU A 122 -7.23 8.78 -25.15
CA GLU A 122 -6.82 10.05 -24.56
C GLU A 122 -5.61 10.68 -25.27
N LEU A 123 -4.60 9.88 -25.63
CA LEU A 123 -3.46 10.36 -26.41
C LEU A 123 -3.90 10.93 -27.75
N ARG A 124 -4.78 10.22 -28.48
CA ARG A 124 -5.35 10.72 -29.74
C ARG A 124 -6.15 12.01 -29.57
N ARG A 125 -6.92 12.12 -28.48
CA ARG A 125 -7.66 13.35 -28.14
C ARG A 125 -6.73 14.55 -27.93
N GLN A 126 -5.53 14.31 -27.39
CA GLN A 126 -4.49 15.33 -27.20
C GLN A 126 -3.57 15.51 -28.41
N GLY A 127 -3.79 14.79 -29.52
CA GLY A 127 -2.96 14.85 -30.71
C GLY A 127 -1.56 14.25 -30.55
N LEU A 128 -1.38 13.30 -29.62
CA LEU A 128 -0.10 12.68 -29.31
C LEU A 128 -0.03 11.22 -29.80
N GLY A 129 1.08 10.86 -30.45
CA GLY A 129 1.46 9.47 -30.71
C GLY A 129 2.11 8.79 -29.50
N ALA A 130 1.92 7.48 -29.35
CA ALA A 130 2.49 6.73 -28.23
C ALA A 130 4.03 6.70 -28.26
N GLU A 131 4.59 6.66 -29.48
CA GLU A 131 6.01 6.68 -29.79
C GLU A 131 6.71 8.02 -29.52
N GLU A 132 5.96 9.12 -29.40
CA GLU A 132 6.49 10.44 -29.05
C GLU A 132 6.87 10.53 -27.58
N LEU A 133 6.28 9.67 -26.74
CA LEU A 133 6.55 9.62 -25.31
C LEU A 133 7.62 8.58 -24.99
N GLY A 134 8.61 8.99 -24.21
CA GLY A 134 9.72 8.11 -23.85
C GLY A 134 10.29 8.39 -22.48
N THR A 135 11.36 7.68 -22.13
CA THR A 135 11.94 7.80 -20.79
C THR A 135 12.49 9.19 -20.45
N HIS A 136 12.82 9.98 -21.48
CA HIS A 136 13.27 11.35 -21.29
C HIS A 136 12.15 12.28 -20.84
N SER A 137 10.87 11.92 -21.07
CA SER A 137 9.70 12.69 -20.66
C SER A 137 9.68 12.88 -19.14
N MET A 138 9.99 11.84 -18.35
CA MET A 138 9.99 11.95 -16.88
C MET A 138 10.92 13.04 -16.37
N ARG A 139 12.13 13.17 -16.93
CA ARG A 139 13.08 14.23 -16.54
C ARG A 139 12.68 15.61 -17.05
N LYS A 140 12.31 15.71 -18.33
CA LYS A 140 12.01 17.00 -18.95
C LYS A 140 10.72 17.58 -18.37
N SER A 141 9.67 16.78 -18.28
CA SER A 141 8.37 17.18 -17.77
C SER A 141 8.41 17.51 -16.28
N SER A 142 9.15 16.76 -15.45
CA SER A 142 9.31 17.12 -14.02
C SER A 142 10.03 18.45 -13.84
N SER A 143 11.07 18.72 -14.64
CA SER A 143 11.75 20.02 -14.63
C SER A 143 10.81 21.16 -15.02
N THR A 144 10.03 21.01 -16.09
CA THR A 144 9.04 22.01 -16.52
C THR A 144 7.94 22.19 -15.47
N PHE A 145 7.43 21.10 -14.90
CA PHE A 145 6.42 21.13 -13.84
C PHE A 145 6.92 21.91 -12.62
N CYS A 146 8.16 21.64 -12.20
CA CYS A 146 8.77 22.33 -11.06
C CYS A 146 9.00 23.83 -11.32
N SER A 147 9.43 24.21 -12.53
CA SER A 147 9.79 25.59 -12.85
C SER A 147 8.63 26.46 -13.31
N SER A 148 7.55 25.85 -13.79
CA SER A 148 6.49 26.55 -14.53
C SER A 148 5.08 26.22 -14.03
N GLY A 149 4.96 25.41 -12.98
CA GLY A 149 3.66 25.04 -12.39
C GLY A 149 3.05 26.09 -11.45
N SER A 150 3.83 27.06 -10.98
CA SER A 150 3.38 28.16 -10.11
C SER A 150 4.33 29.35 -10.18
N THR A 151 3.84 30.56 -9.87
CA THR A 151 4.68 31.75 -9.62
C THR A 151 5.50 31.63 -8.33
N ALA A 152 5.12 30.72 -7.42
CA ALA A 152 5.86 30.37 -6.21
C ALA A 152 6.85 29.20 -6.43
N CYS A 153 7.30 28.98 -7.68
CA CYS A 153 8.24 27.92 -8.00
C CYS A 153 9.54 28.03 -7.16
N PRO A 154 10.21 26.91 -6.85
CA PRO A 154 11.51 26.95 -6.19
C PRO A 154 12.48 27.82 -6.98
N SER A 155 13.24 28.68 -6.29
CA SER A 155 14.36 29.40 -6.90
C SER A 155 15.27 28.37 -7.59
N SER A 156 15.79 28.74 -8.75
CA SER A 156 16.28 27.85 -9.82
C SER A 156 17.54 27.01 -9.49
N THR A 157 17.72 26.58 -8.25
CA THR A 157 18.68 25.57 -7.75
C THR A 157 18.63 24.23 -8.49
N ALA A 158 17.59 23.96 -9.27
CA ALA A 158 17.52 22.81 -10.19
C ALA A 158 18.33 22.98 -11.49
N ASN A 159 18.97 24.14 -11.71
CA ASN A 159 19.84 24.37 -12.87
C ASN A 159 21.29 24.00 -12.60
N THR A 160 21.91 23.41 -13.62
CA THR A 160 23.30 22.91 -13.72
C THR A 160 24.38 23.95 -13.37
N TYR A 161 24.02 25.22 -13.18
CA TYR A 161 24.92 26.36 -12.96
C TYR A 161 24.79 27.03 -11.58
N LEU A 162 23.83 26.60 -10.76
CA LEU A 162 23.68 27.08 -9.39
C LEU A 162 24.22 26.04 -8.41
N ARG A 163 24.88 26.51 -7.34
CA ARG A 163 25.41 25.63 -6.29
C ARG A 163 24.23 24.93 -5.60
N TYR A 164 24.44 23.67 -5.23
CA TYR A 164 23.46 22.96 -4.42
C TYR A 164 23.25 23.70 -3.09
N GLU A 165 21.98 23.88 -2.73
CA GLU A 165 21.55 24.36 -1.43
C GLU A 165 20.43 23.45 -0.95
N ALA A 166 20.56 22.92 0.27
CA ALA A 166 19.68 21.87 0.79
C ALA A 166 18.21 22.31 0.80
N ALA A 167 17.92 23.54 1.24
CA ALA A 167 16.57 24.08 1.29
C ALA A 167 15.92 24.18 -0.10
N GLY A 168 16.70 24.51 -1.13
CA GLY A 168 16.23 24.57 -2.51
C GLY A 168 15.86 23.19 -3.06
N ASP A 169 16.72 22.19 -2.86
CA ASP A 169 16.45 20.81 -3.27
C ASP A 169 15.27 20.20 -2.49
N MET A 170 15.12 20.53 -1.21
CA MET A 170 13.96 20.13 -0.41
C MET A 170 12.64 20.71 -0.95
N HIS A 171 12.61 22.01 -1.27
CA HIS A 171 11.45 22.66 -1.88
C HIS A 171 11.12 22.03 -3.25
N VAL A 172 12.14 21.86 -4.11
CA VAL A 172 12.01 21.15 -5.39
C VAL A 172 11.42 19.76 -5.20
N GLY A 173 11.97 18.97 -4.27
CA GLY A 173 11.54 17.61 -3.98
C GLY A 173 10.06 17.53 -3.61
N ARG A 174 9.58 18.43 -2.74
CA ARG A 174 8.15 18.51 -2.38
C ARG A 174 7.27 18.86 -3.57
N THR A 175 7.70 19.84 -4.38
CA THR A 175 6.99 20.26 -5.59
C THR A 175 6.86 19.09 -6.57
N VAL A 176 7.97 18.42 -6.95
CA VAL A 176 7.92 17.31 -7.92
C VAL A 176 7.23 16.05 -7.37
N SER A 177 7.12 15.91 -6.05
CA SER A 177 6.29 14.88 -5.41
C SER A 177 4.79 15.14 -5.60
N GLY A 178 4.42 16.31 -6.13
CA GLY A 178 3.04 16.71 -6.40
C GLY A 178 2.31 17.23 -5.16
N LEU A 179 3.03 17.71 -4.15
CA LEU A 179 2.42 18.40 -3.03
C LEU A 179 1.92 19.80 -3.48
N PRO A 180 0.75 20.25 -3.00
CA PRO A 180 0.10 21.45 -3.52
C PRO A 180 0.79 22.74 -3.03
N THR A 181 1.49 23.45 -3.92
CA THR A 181 2.32 24.64 -3.59
C THR A 181 1.53 25.80 -2.98
N GLU A 182 0.23 25.89 -3.27
CA GLU A 182 -0.67 26.96 -2.83
C GLU A 182 -1.50 26.59 -1.60
N SER A 183 -1.06 25.60 -0.82
CA SER A 183 -1.81 25.08 0.34
C SER A 183 -0.88 24.80 1.50
N TYR A 184 -1.39 24.94 2.73
CA TYR A 184 -0.73 24.42 3.93
C TYR A 184 -0.37 22.93 3.78
N LYS A 185 -1.15 22.17 2.98
CA LYS A 185 -0.89 20.76 2.70
C LYS A 185 0.45 20.52 1.99
N PHE A 186 1.12 21.55 1.50
CA PHE A 186 2.50 21.44 1.05
C PHE A 186 3.47 20.94 2.13
N SER A 187 3.18 21.19 3.41
CA SER A 187 3.96 20.72 4.55
C SER A 187 3.59 19.30 5.01
N THR A 188 2.69 18.61 4.32
CA THR A 188 2.29 17.23 4.68
C THR A 188 3.51 16.32 4.82
N LEU A 189 3.55 15.56 5.90
CA LEU A 189 4.57 14.56 6.22
C LEU A 189 4.22 13.20 5.62
N ALA A 190 5.24 12.36 5.44
CA ALA A 190 5.01 10.96 5.11
C ALA A 190 4.21 10.25 6.21
N PRO A 191 3.34 9.28 5.87
CA PRO A 191 2.76 8.41 6.88
C PRO A 191 3.89 7.65 7.56
N HIS A 192 3.86 7.60 8.88
CA HIS A 192 4.94 7.02 9.69
C HIS A 192 4.39 6.41 10.97
N PHE A 193 5.20 5.57 11.61
CA PHE A 193 4.94 5.11 12.96
C PHE A 193 5.71 6.01 13.93
N GLU A 194 5.09 6.36 15.06
CA GLU A 194 5.76 7.14 16.10
C GLU A 194 6.92 6.33 16.72
N PHE A 195 6.63 5.05 16.98
CA PHE A 195 7.54 4.08 17.56
C PHE A 195 7.56 2.79 16.75
N ARG A 196 8.73 2.16 16.70
CA ARG A 196 8.92 0.83 16.11
C ARG A 196 8.75 -0.22 17.20
N ASP A 197 7.50 -0.62 17.42
CA ASP A 197 7.16 -1.71 18.35
C ASP A 197 7.19 -3.08 17.67
N GLU A 198 6.88 -4.14 18.44
CA GLU A 198 6.88 -5.52 17.94
C GLU A 198 5.92 -5.73 16.76
N CYS A 199 4.79 -5.01 16.73
CA CYS A 199 3.81 -5.09 15.65
C CYS A 199 4.37 -4.49 14.35
N VAL A 200 5.03 -3.33 14.43
CA VAL A 200 5.72 -2.72 13.29
C VAL A 200 6.86 -3.60 12.80
N GLU A 201 7.67 -4.17 13.70
CA GLU A 201 8.74 -5.11 13.34
C GLU A 201 8.21 -6.35 12.64
N ARG A 202 7.11 -6.92 13.16
CA ARG A 202 6.39 -8.04 12.56
C ARG A 202 5.96 -7.68 11.13
N GLY A 203 5.30 -6.54 10.96
CA GLY A 203 4.87 -6.01 9.67
C GLY A 203 6.01 -5.88 8.66
N LEU A 204 7.16 -5.34 9.08
CA LEU A 204 8.35 -5.21 8.25
C LEU A 204 8.89 -6.58 7.79
N LYS A 205 9.04 -7.52 8.73
CA LYS A 205 9.57 -8.87 8.47
C LYS A 205 8.68 -9.63 7.49
N VAL A 206 7.36 -9.56 7.67
CA VAL A 206 6.43 -10.29 6.78
C VAL A 206 6.32 -9.62 5.43
N MET A 207 6.25 -8.29 5.34
CA MET A 207 6.07 -7.58 4.06
C MET A 207 7.33 -7.57 3.20
N PHE A 208 8.49 -7.34 3.81
CA PHE A 208 9.77 -7.18 3.13
C PHE A 208 10.81 -8.20 3.64
N PRO A 209 10.60 -9.51 3.44
CA PRO A 209 11.55 -10.51 3.90
C PRO A 209 12.87 -10.42 3.12
N ALA A 210 13.96 -10.74 3.81
CA ALA A 210 15.33 -10.63 3.30
C ALA A 210 15.73 -9.20 2.86
N LEU A 211 15.00 -8.18 3.34
CA LEU A 211 15.39 -6.78 3.17
C LEU A 211 16.76 -6.53 3.82
N PRO A 212 17.71 -5.89 3.12
CA PRO A 212 18.97 -5.46 3.73
C PRO A 212 18.73 -4.50 4.92
N LYS A 213 19.42 -4.72 6.04
CA LYS A 213 19.27 -3.95 7.28
C LYS A 213 19.28 -2.42 7.08
N ARG A 214 20.14 -1.94 6.18
CA ARG A 214 20.25 -0.51 5.84
C ARG A 214 18.98 0.13 5.25
N LEU A 215 18.10 -0.69 4.67
CA LEU A 215 16.84 -0.24 4.07
C LEU A 215 15.67 -0.34 5.04
N GLU A 216 15.83 -0.96 6.21
CA GLU A 216 14.74 -1.17 7.16
C GLU A 216 14.04 0.14 7.54
N TYR A 217 14.81 1.20 7.78
CA TYR A 217 14.23 2.49 8.14
C TYR A 217 13.42 3.11 6.99
N ILE A 218 13.86 2.93 5.73
CA ILE A 218 13.08 3.36 4.55
C ILE A 218 11.82 2.49 4.39
N ALA A 219 11.95 1.19 4.65
CA ALA A 219 10.85 0.25 4.55
C ALA A 219 9.76 0.49 5.61
N GLU A 220 10.11 1.09 6.75
CA GLU A 220 9.16 1.52 7.79
C GLU A 220 8.18 2.57 7.24
N TYR A 221 8.69 3.61 6.57
CA TYR A 221 7.83 4.59 5.87
C TYR A 221 7.07 3.99 4.69
N CYS A 222 7.67 3.02 4.00
CA CYS A 222 6.96 2.28 2.94
C CYS A 222 5.77 1.50 3.54
N LEU A 223 5.98 0.78 4.64
CA LEU A 223 4.94 0.03 5.33
C LEU A 223 3.83 0.95 5.83
N ALA A 224 4.18 2.02 6.54
CA ALA A 224 3.23 3.01 7.03
C ALA A 224 2.42 3.64 5.88
N SER A 225 3.07 3.96 4.76
CA SER A 225 2.40 4.49 3.56
C SER A 225 1.43 3.46 2.95
N LEU A 226 1.79 2.18 2.90
CA LEU A 226 0.90 1.13 2.39
C LEU A 226 -0.31 0.91 3.31
N VAL A 227 -0.10 0.91 4.63
CA VAL A 227 -1.16 0.78 5.65
C VAL A 227 -2.13 1.94 5.56
N TYR A 228 -1.60 3.18 5.57
CA TYR A 228 -2.40 4.41 5.47
C TYR A 228 -3.33 4.42 4.25
N HIS A 229 -2.88 3.82 3.14
CA HIS A 229 -3.60 3.78 1.88
C HIS A 229 -4.35 2.46 1.60
N ALA A 230 -4.50 1.58 2.59
CA ALA A 230 -5.19 0.30 2.41
C ALA A 230 -6.63 0.46 1.89
N VAL A 231 -7.36 1.46 2.39
CA VAL A 231 -8.72 1.79 1.92
C VAL A 231 -8.72 2.26 0.47
N PHE A 232 -7.79 3.14 0.10
CA PHE A 232 -7.63 3.59 -1.29
C PHE A 232 -7.38 2.41 -2.23
N PHE A 233 -6.50 1.47 -1.86
CA PHE A 233 -6.23 0.30 -2.69
C PHE A 233 -7.49 -0.53 -2.92
N ARG A 234 -8.25 -0.84 -1.86
CA ARG A 234 -9.51 -1.60 -1.95
C ARG A 234 -10.54 -0.93 -2.86
N ASN A 235 -10.64 0.39 -2.83
CA ASN A 235 -11.64 1.13 -3.59
C ASN A 235 -11.23 1.41 -5.04
N SER A 236 -9.93 1.54 -5.32
CA SER A 236 -9.44 2.03 -6.61
C SER A 236 -8.73 0.98 -7.48
N LEU A 237 -8.33 -0.16 -6.92
CA LEU A 237 -7.59 -1.19 -7.65
C LEU A 237 -8.44 -2.44 -7.90
N SER A 238 -8.20 -3.10 -9.03
CA SER A 238 -8.84 -4.38 -9.35
C SER A 238 -8.53 -5.42 -8.27
N PRO A 239 -9.49 -6.28 -7.87
CA PRO A 239 -9.23 -7.41 -6.96
C PRO A 239 -8.10 -8.34 -7.42
N LYS A 240 -7.79 -8.35 -8.73
CA LYS A 240 -6.67 -9.12 -9.33
C LYS A 240 -5.30 -8.46 -9.12
N HIS A 241 -5.23 -7.28 -8.54
CA HIS A 241 -3.98 -6.56 -8.28
C HIS A 241 -3.14 -7.30 -7.22
N HIS A 242 -1.82 -7.36 -7.44
CA HIS A 242 -0.91 -8.14 -6.59
C HIS A 242 -0.78 -7.64 -5.15
N ILE A 243 -1.17 -6.40 -4.86
CA ILE A 243 -1.20 -5.87 -3.48
C ILE A 243 -2.12 -6.72 -2.58
N PHE A 244 -3.21 -7.24 -3.13
CA PHE A 244 -4.17 -8.08 -2.41
C PHE A 244 -3.69 -9.52 -2.22
N GLU A 245 -2.46 -9.82 -2.63
CA GLU A 245 -1.76 -11.09 -2.38
C GLU A 245 -0.54 -10.88 -1.46
N THR A 246 -0.38 -9.68 -0.90
CA THR A 246 0.68 -9.38 0.07
C THR A 246 0.24 -9.73 1.49
N PRO A 247 1.19 -10.04 2.40
CA PRO A 247 0.91 -10.30 3.81
C PRO A 247 -0.01 -9.27 4.48
N LEU A 248 0.15 -7.99 4.14
CA LEU A 248 -0.67 -6.91 4.70
C LEU A 248 -2.17 -7.08 4.46
N VAL A 249 -2.56 -7.69 3.33
CA VAL A 249 -3.97 -7.94 3.01
C VAL A 249 -4.41 -9.34 3.44
N LEU A 250 -3.49 -10.30 3.50
CA LEU A 250 -3.78 -11.67 3.93
C LEU A 250 -4.03 -11.78 5.44
N ASP A 251 -3.42 -10.89 6.23
CA ASP A 251 -3.62 -10.79 7.68
C ASP A 251 -4.36 -9.49 8.03
N GLU A 252 -5.69 -9.57 8.14
CA GLU A 252 -6.56 -8.44 8.47
C GLU A 252 -6.29 -7.87 9.87
N ASN A 253 -5.93 -8.74 10.82
CA ASN A 253 -5.63 -8.33 12.19
C ASN A 253 -4.33 -7.52 12.25
N LEU A 254 -3.29 -7.95 11.54
CA LEU A 254 -2.06 -7.17 11.41
C LEU A 254 -2.32 -5.80 10.78
N LEU A 255 -3.12 -5.73 9.72
CA LEU A 255 -3.47 -4.45 9.10
C LEU A 255 -4.21 -3.52 10.06
N GLU A 256 -5.18 -4.03 10.81
CA GLU A 256 -5.92 -3.23 11.81
C GLU A 256 -4.99 -2.71 12.90
N GLN A 257 -4.14 -3.58 13.47
CA GLN A 257 -3.16 -3.17 14.47
C GLN A 257 -2.16 -2.13 13.94
N LEU A 258 -1.69 -2.27 12.69
CA LEU A 258 -0.79 -1.28 12.09
C LEU A 258 -1.53 0.03 11.82
N SER A 259 -2.81 -0.03 11.41
CA SER A 259 -3.60 1.16 11.06
C SER A 259 -3.76 2.12 12.25
N THR A 260 -3.94 1.59 13.47
CA THR A 260 -4.04 2.42 14.68
C THR A 260 -2.73 3.10 15.08
N ARG A 261 -1.59 2.65 14.54
CA ARG A 261 -0.24 3.16 14.83
C ARG A 261 0.24 4.20 13.82
N VAL A 262 -0.37 4.25 12.63
CA VAL A 262 0.05 5.19 11.60
C VAL A 262 -0.35 6.61 11.96
N ARG A 263 0.62 7.51 11.89
CA ARG A 263 0.44 8.96 11.99
C ARG A 263 0.68 9.62 10.64
N THR A 264 0.00 10.74 10.42
CA THR A 264 0.18 11.64 9.28
C THR A 264 -0.20 13.05 9.72
N GLY A 265 0.19 14.07 8.97
CA GLY A 265 -0.16 15.45 9.28
C GLY A 265 0.80 16.47 8.68
N ASP A 266 0.57 17.74 8.99
CA ASP A 266 1.31 18.92 8.52
C ASP A 266 2.46 19.34 9.45
N GLY A 267 2.82 18.51 10.43
CA GLY A 267 3.93 18.71 11.36
C GLY A 267 3.56 19.66 12.51
N PHE A 268 3.08 19.09 13.62
CA PHE A 268 2.82 19.84 14.86
C PHE A 268 4.11 20.00 15.67
N THR A 269 4.14 20.97 16.60
CA THR A 269 5.31 21.31 17.44
C THR A 269 5.88 20.14 18.26
N GLU A 270 5.07 19.10 18.51
CA GLU A 270 5.42 17.91 19.30
C GLU A 270 5.72 16.65 18.46
N SER A 271 5.74 16.77 17.12
CA SER A 271 6.01 15.61 16.26
C SER A 271 7.51 15.27 16.17
N ARG A 272 7.83 13.96 16.16
CA ARG A 272 9.19 13.43 15.96
C ARG A 272 9.85 13.96 14.67
N ILE A 273 9.05 14.28 13.67
CA ILE A 273 9.49 14.65 12.32
C ILE A 273 8.91 16.01 11.98
N ARG A 274 9.76 16.93 11.51
CA ARG A 274 9.33 18.26 11.06
C ARG A 274 9.42 18.39 9.55
N PRO A 275 8.49 19.13 8.92
CA PRO A 275 8.51 19.33 7.49
C PRO A 275 9.68 20.23 7.08
N THR A 276 10.46 19.81 6.07
CA THR A 276 11.61 20.56 5.54
C THR A 276 11.32 21.12 4.14
N GLY A 277 12.08 22.12 3.68
CA GLY A 277 11.85 22.75 2.36
C GLY A 277 10.54 23.52 2.25
N ILE A 278 10.01 24.05 3.36
CA ILE A 278 8.76 24.79 3.40
C ILE A 278 9.01 26.27 3.07
N PRO A 279 8.43 26.81 1.99
CA PRO A 279 8.58 28.21 1.65
C PRO A 279 7.77 29.12 2.61
N PRO A 280 8.15 30.40 2.77
CA PRO A 280 7.53 31.29 3.74
C PRO A 280 6.01 31.43 3.62
N HIS A 281 5.46 31.46 2.39
CA HIS A 281 4.01 31.58 2.19
C HIS A 281 3.26 30.35 2.67
N VAL A 282 3.82 29.15 2.54
CA VAL A 282 3.22 27.92 3.09
C VAL A 282 3.27 27.93 4.61
N ALA A 283 4.35 28.42 5.23
CA ALA A 283 4.41 28.58 6.68
C ALA A 283 3.29 29.49 7.19
N ILE A 284 3.04 30.63 6.51
CA ILE A 284 1.91 31.51 6.81
C ILE A 284 0.57 30.78 6.64
N LEU A 285 0.39 29.99 5.56
CA LEU A 285 -0.83 29.20 5.35
C LEU A 285 -1.06 28.16 6.45
N CYS A 286 0.00 27.60 7.04
CA CYS A 286 -0.11 26.70 8.19
C CYS A 286 -0.61 27.44 9.44
N GLU A 287 -0.09 28.63 9.73
CA GLU A 287 -0.57 29.47 10.83
C GLU A 287 -2.03 29.90 10.62
N MET A 288 -2.39 30.31 9.40
CA MET A 288 -3.78 30.67 9.05
C MET A 288 -4.73 29.48 9.23
N LYS A 289 -4.28 28.26 8.91
CA LYS A 289 -5.04 27.04 9.20
C LYS A 289 -5.20 26.87 10.71
N SER A 290 -4.12 26.98 11.50
CA SER A 290 -4.19 26.83 12.96
C SER A 290 -5.20 27.80 13.58
N VAL A 291 -5.21 29.06 13.12
CA VAL A 291 -6.19 30.07 13.55
C VAL A 291 -7.62 29.67 13.15
N LYS A 292 -7.81 29.19 11.91
CA LYS A 292 -9.12 28.72 11.44
C LYS A 292 -9.62 27.53 12.27
N ASP A 293 -8.77 26.54 12.52
CA ASP A 293 -9.13 25.35 13.28
C ASP A 293 -9.47 25.72 14.73
N GLY A 294 -8.67 26.59 15.36
CA GLY A 294 -8.97 27.13 16.68
C GLY A 294 -10.30 27.91 16.76
N LEU A 295 -10.67 28.64 15.70
CA LEU A 295 -11.96 29.30 15.61
C LEU A 295 -13.13 28.30 15.52
N VAL A 296 -12.98 27.24 14.71
CA VAL A 296 -13.99 26.18 14.59
C VAL A 296 -14.19 25.45 15.92
N ASP A 297 -13.10 25.17 16.64
CA ASP A 297 -13.15 24.55 17.97
C ASP A 297 -13.84 25.46 18.99
N ALA A 298 -13.53 26.77 18.99
CA ALA A 298 -14.18 27.74 19.86
C ALA A 298 -15.68 27.83 19.59
N LEU A 299 -16.10 27.90 18.32
CA LEU A 299 -17.51 27.90 17.93
C LEU A 299 -18.22 26.62 18.36
N SER A 300 -17.57 25.47 18.21
CA SER A 300 -18.13 24.19 18.65
C SER A 300 -18.34 24.15 20.16
N LYS A 301 -17.37 24.65 20.95
CA LYS A 301 -17.51 24.77 22.41
C LYS A 301 -18.62 25.74 22.82
N ILE A 302 -18.79 26.84 22.10
CA ILE A 302 -19.90 27.78 22.32
C ILE A 302 -21.24 27.09 22.06
N GLU A 303 -21.36 26.32 20.98
CA GLU A 303 -22.58 25.58 20.64
C GLU A 303 -22.94 24.51 21.69
N THR A 304 -21.93 23.76 22.16
CA THR A 304 -22.10 22.80 23.28
C THR A 304 -22.55 23.53 24.55
N THR A 305 -21.86 24.60 24.93
CA THR A 305 -22.20 25.39 26.14
C THR A 305 -23.59 25.98 26.04
N ARG A 306 -24.01 26.46 24.86
CA ARG A 306 -25.37 26.97 24.63
C ARG A 306 -26.39 25.86 24.84
N THR A 307 -26.14 24.67 24.30
CA THR A 307 -27.04 23.51 24.42
C THR A 307 -27.18 23.08 25.88
N ASP A 308 -26.07 23.07 26.63
CA ASP A 308 -26.07 22.71 28.05
C ASP A 308 -26.76 23.79 28.89
N THR A 309 -26.51 25.08 28.62
CA THR A 309 -27.18 26.19 29.31
C THR A 309 -28.70 26.14 29.11
N VAL A 310 -29.17 25.85 27.89
CA VAL A 310 -30.60 25.70 27.61
C VAL A 310 -31.20 24.52 28.37
N LYS A 311 -30.49 23.38 28.43
CA LYS A 311 -30.93 22.22 29.24
C LYS A 311 -31.01 22.56 30.73
N ASP A 312 -30.03 23.29 31.26
CA ASP A 312 -29.99 23.70 32.66
C ASP A 312 -31.14 24.65 32.99
N ILE A 313 -31.43 25.63 32.11
CA ILE A 313 -32.58 26.53 32.24
C ILE A 313 -33.88 25.74 32.25
N ILE A 314 -34.08 24.81 31.31
CA ILE A 314 -35.29 23.98 31.25
C ILE A 314 -35.44 23.17 32.54
N THR A 315 -34.37 22.52 32.99
CA THR A 315 -34.35 21.71 34.22
C THR A 315 -34.74 22.55 35.44
N GLU A 316 -34.21 23.77 35.54
CA GLU A 316 -34.51 24.67 36.66
C GLU A 316 -35.95 25.22 36.60
N LEU A 317 -36.46 25.51 35.40
CA LEU A 317 -37.87 25.90 35.19
C LEU A 317 -38.82 24.78 35.59
N GLU A 318 -38.51 23.53 35.25
CA GLU A 318 -39.32 22.37 35.65
C GLU A 318 -39.33 22.17 37.16
N LYS A 319 -38.17 22.27 37.84
CA LYS A 319 -38.11 22.23 39.31
C LYS A 319 -38.99 23.29 39.96
N ARG A 320 -38.99 24.51 39.42
CA ARG A 320 -39.84 25.60 39.92
C ARG A 320 -41.33 25.35 39.68
N ALA A 321 -41.70 24.79 38.53
CA ALA A 321 -43.08 24.45 38.22
C ALA A 321 -43.66 23.41 39.21
N ILE A 322 -42.84 22.44 39.66
CA ILE A 322 -43.20 21.51 40.75
C ILE A 322 -43.50 22.27 42.05
N GLY A 323 -42.63 23.21 42.43
CA GLY A 323 -42.77 23.98 43.67
C GLY A 323 -44.00 24.90 43.72
N VAL A 324 -44.53 25.31 42.56
CA VAL A 324 -45.73 26.16 42.43
C VAL A 324 -46.99 25.33 42.14
N GLY A 325 -46.89 24.00 42.09
CA GLY A 325 -48.03 23.10 41.84
C GLY A 325 -48.57 23.19 40.40
N THR A 326 -47.75 23.66 39.45
CA THR A 326 -48.11 23.73 38.03
C THR A 326 -47.71 22.43 37.33
N VAL A 327 -48.54 21.92 36.42
CA VAL A 327 -48.29 20.64 35.71
C VAL A 327 -46.99 20.73 34.91
N THR A 328 -46.01 19.87 35.22
CA THR A 328 -44.72 19.79 34.50
C THR A 328 -44.79 18.84 33.31
N TYR A 329 -43.85 18.97 32.36
CA TYR A 329 -43.75 18.04 31.25
C TYR A 329 -43.52 16.62 31.74
N ASP A 330 -42.57 16.40 32.66
CA ASP A 330 -42.32 15.09 33.27
C ASP A 330 -43.54 14.56 34.04
N GLY A 331 -44.25 15.42 34.78
CA GLY A 331 -45.47 15.03 35.49
C GLY A 331 -46.59 14.61 34.54
N MET A 332 -46.75 15.34 33.43
CA MET A 332 -47.72 15.02 32.38
C MET A 332 -47.31 13.78 31.60
N HIS A 333 -46.02 13.62 31.28
CA HIS A 333 -45.47 12.44 30.61
C HIS A 333 -45.59 11.20 31.50
N ALA A 334 -45.34 11.31 32.81
CA ALA A 334 -45.55 10.24 33.77
C ALA A 334 -47.03 9.89 33.92
N ALA A 335 -47.91 10.89 33.99
CA ALA A 335 -49.35 10.68 34.04
C ALA A 335 -49.89 10.01 32.76
N ILE A 336 -49.43 10.42 31.58
CA ILE A 336 -49.76 9.78 30.30
C ILE A 336 -49.24 8.34 30.28
N ARG A 337 -48.00 8.10 30.71
CA ARG A 337 -47.44 6.74 30.78
C ARG A 337 -48.24 5.85 31.74
N ALA A 338 -48.58 6.35 32.92
CA ALA A 338 -49.43 5.65 33.89
C ALA A 338 -50.82 5.36 33.31
N CYS A 339 -51.47 6.32 32.65
CA CYS A 339 -52.75 6.10 31.97
C CYS A 339 -52.67 5.07 30.84
N LEU A 340 -51.57 5.04 30.08
CA LEU A 340 -51.33 4.06 29.02
C LEU A 340 -51.04 2.65 29.57
N GLU A 341 -50.37 2.58 30.73
CA GLU A 341 -50.15 1.33 31.48
C GLU A 341 -51.47 0.80 32.07
N ASP A 342 -52.26 1.65 32.73
CA ASP A 342 -53.58 1.31 33.28
C ASP A 342 -54.57 0.88 32.18
N ALA A 343 -54.49 1.50 30.99
CA ALA A 343 -55.28 1.11 29.83
C ALA A 343 -54.77 -0.17 29.14
N GLY A 344 -53.67 -0.78 29.61
CA GLY A 344 -53.10 -2.01 29.06
C GLY A 344 -52.48 -1.87 27.67
N VAL A 345 -52.25 -0.64 27.21
CA VAL A 345 -51.74 -0.33 25.86
C VAL A 345 -50.27 -0.70 25.72
N THR A 346 -49.47 -0.50 26.77
CA THR A 346 -48.05 -0.87 26.82
C THR A 346 -47.83 -2.37 26.59
N GLY A 347 -48.63 -3.22 27.24
CA GLY A 347 -48.59 -4.67 27.03
C GLY A 347 -49.06 -5.13 25.64
N LEU A 348 -49.83 -4.30 24.92
CA LEU A 348 -50.22 -4.56 23.53
C LEU A 348 -49.09 -4.20 22.55
N VAL A 349 -48.40 -3.08 22.81
CA VAL A 349 -47.22 -2.64 22.04
C VAL A 349 -46.08 -3.64 22.18
N ASP A 350 -45.78 -4.12 23.39
CA ASP A 350 -44.74 -5.13 23.63
C ASP A 350 -45.02 -6.46 22.91
N LYS A 351 -46.29 -6.85 22.78
CA LYS A 351 -46.69 -8.04 22.00
C LYS A 351 -46.60 -7.83 20.48
N LEU A 352 -46.69 -6.58 20.01
CA LEU A 352 -46.58 -6.21 18.60
C LEU A 352 -45.14 -5.95 18.16
N THR A 353 -44.27 -5.48 19.07
CA THR A 353 -42.83 -5.25 18.83
C THR A 353 -41.97 -6.46 19.15
N ALA A 354 -42.44 -7.41 19.96
CA ALA A 354 -41.83 -8.73 20.11
C ALA A 354 -42.04 -9.57 18.84
N SER A 355 -41.28 -9.26 17.80
CA SER A 355 -40.97 -10.26 16.78
C SER A 355 -40.13 -11.36 17.43
N PRO A 356 -40.40 -12.65 17.16
CA PRO A 356 -39.49 -13.71 17.58
C PRO A 356 -38.26 -13.64 16.68
N THR A 357 -37.30 -12.78 17.03
CA THR A 357 -35.94 -12.92 16.54
C THR A 357 -35.38 -14.14 17.25
N ALA A 358 -35.59 -15.31 16.66
CA ALA A 358 -34.80 -16.48 16.99
C ALA A 358 -33.35 -16.13 16.67
N GLU A 359 -32.62 -15.64 17.66
CA GLU A 359 -31.17 -15.65 17.67
C GLU A 359 -30.76 -17.12 17.58
N VAL A 360 -30.48 -17.55 16.36
CA VAL A 360 -29.65 -18.73 16.15
C VAL A 360 -28.30 -18.36 16.74
N GLN A 361 -28.05 -18.83 17.96
CA GLN A 361 -26.70 -18.94 18.50
C GLN A 361 -25.93 -19.86 17.56
N VAL A 362 -25.24 -19.26 16.60
CA VAL A 362 -24.14 -19.92 15.91
C VAL A 362 -23.03 -19.94 16.93
N ASP A 363 -22.93 -21.06 17.63
CA ASP A 363 -21.79 -21.44 18.43
C ASP A 363 -20.53 -21.17 17.61
N ALA A 364 -19.75 -20.17 18.00
CA ALA A 364 -18.46 -19.83 17.41
C ALA A 364 -17.41 -20.84 17.89
N GLY A 365 -17.70 -22.12 17.66
CA GLY A 365 -16.72 -23.18 17.67
C GLY A 365 -15.95 -23.14 16.35
N ASP A 366 -14.63 -23.21 16.48
CA ASP A 366 -13.58 -23.15 15.45
C ASP A 366 -13.68 -24.27 14.38
N ASN A 367 -14.78 -24.29 13.63
CA ASN A 367 -14.99 -25.14 12.46
C ASN A 367 -14.95 -24.26 11.22
N GLN A 368 -13.85 -24.34 10.47
CA GLN A 368 -13.70 -23.75 9.14
C GLN A 368 -14.84 -24.22 8.22
N SER A 369 -15.95 -23.48 8.17
CA SER A 369 -16.96 -23.61 7.14
C SER A 369 -16.29 -23.29 5.81
N THR A 370 -15.90 -24.34 5.07
CA THR A 370 -15.29 -24.19 3.76
C THR A 370 -16.38 -23.69 2.82
N LEU A 371 -16.37 -22.40 2.50
CA LEU A 371 -17.29 -21.82 1.52
C LEU A 371 -17.27 -22.67 0.24
N CYS A 372 -18.45 -23.16 -0.13
CA CYS A 372 -18.64 -23.97 -1.34
C CYS A 372 -19.40 -23.16 -2.39
N HIS A 373 -18.91 -23.17 -3.62
CA HIS A 373 -19.54 -22.56 -4.78
C HIS A 373 -20.13 -23.65 -5.67
N PHE A 374 -21.29 -23.41 -6.28
CA PHE A 374 -21.95 -24.39 -7.15
C PHE A 374 -21.76 -24.03 -8.62
N TRP A 375 -20.99 -24.84 -9.36
CA TRP A 375 -20.85 -24.72 -10.81
C TRP A 375 -20.42 -26.04 -11.45
N GLY A 376 -20.82 -26.26 -12.70
CA GLY A 376 -20.60 -27.55 -13.39
C GLY A 376 -21.32 -28.72 -12.71
N GLY A 377 -22.49 -28.46 -12.12
CA GLY A 377 -23.36 -29.45 -11.47
C GLY A 377 -22.83 -30.03 -10.16
N LYS A 378 -21.79 -29.43 -9.55
CA LYS A 378 -21.18 -29.90 -8.30
C LYS A 378 -20.75 -28.73 -7.42
N PHE A 379 -20.63 -28.98 -6.13
CA PHE A 379 -19.98 -28.06 -5.20
C PHE A 379 -18.46 -28.05 -5.42
N ARG A 380 -17.88 -26.86 -5.35
CA ARG A 380 -16.49 -26.51 -5.68
C ARG A 380 -15.94 -25.56 -4.62
N ARG A 381 -14.63 -25.61 -4.39
CA ARG A 381 -13.97 -24.78 -3.37
C ARG A 381 -13.63 -23.35 -3.83
N VAL A 382 -13.85 -23.05 -5.11
CA VAL A 382 -13.56 -21.74 -5.73
C VAL A 382 -14.67 -21.37 -6.70
N GLN A 383 -14.77 -20.08 -7.04
CA GLN A 383 -15.72 -19.57 -8.04
C GLN A 383 -15.40 -20.06 -9.47
N SER A 384 -16.39 -19.98 -10.36
CA SER A 384 -16.30 -20.49 -11.74
C SER A 384 -15.33 -19.72 -12.64
N ASP A 385 -15.00 -18.47 -12.28
CA ASP A 385 -14.04 -17.61 -12.98
C ASP A 385 -12.64 -17.65 -12.35
N PHE A 386 -12.43 -18.51 -11.35
CA PHE A 386 -11.18 -18.62 -10.63
C PHE A 386 -9.98 -18.84 -11.57
N ALA A 387 -8.93 -18.04 -11.35
CA ALA A 387 -7.66 -18.19 -12.02
C ALA A 387 -6.52 -18.19 -11.00
N ILE A 388 -5.57 -19.10 -11.20
CA ILE A 388 -4.33 -19.11 -10.40
C ILE A 388 -3.57 -17.81 -10.70
N PRO A 389 -3.21 -17.00 -9.68
CA PRO A 389 -2.44 -15.77 -9.88
C PRO A 389 -1.10 -15.98 -10.58
N ASP A 390 -0.66 -15.00 -11.36
CA ASP A 390 0.71 -14.93 -11.89
C ASP A 390 1.55 -13.99 -11.02
N CYS A 391 2.06 -14.54 -9.91
CA CYS A 391 2.80 -13.81 -8.88
C CYS A 391 4.18 -14.45 -8.61
N SER A 392 4.93 -13.93 -7.64
CA SER A 392 6.21 -14.53 -7.22
C SER A 392 6.03 -15.90 -6.57
N VAL A 393 7.11 -16.69 -6.44
CA VAL A 393 7.05 -17.98 -5.73
C VAL A 393 6.62 -17.78 -4.26
N ARG A 394 7.10 -16.71 -3.62
CA ARG A 394 6.75 -16.35 -2.24
C ARG A 394 5.26 -16.09 -2.09
N GLN A 395 4.71 -15.16 -2.87
CA GLN A 395 3.28 -14.83 -2.82
C GLN A 395 2.44 -16.09 -3.08
N MET A 396 2.86 -16.91 -4.05
CA MET A 396 2.18 -18.16 -4.33
C MET A 396 2.28 -19.17 -3.16
N TRP A 397 3.40 -19.22 -2.43
CA TRP A 397 3.53 -20.04 -1.23
C TRP A 397 2.59 -19.59 -0.11
N LEU A 398 2.46 -18.28 0.12
CA LEU A 398 1.51 -17.75 1.10
C LEU A 398 0.06 -18.13 0.74
N LEU A 399 -0.32 -18.01 -0.54
CA LEU A 399 -1.64 -18.48 -1.00
C LEU A 399 -1.78 -20.01 -0.91
N TRP A 400 -0.69 -20.76 -1.11
CA TRP A 400 -0.66 -22.22 -1.01
C TRP A 400 -1.01 -22.71 0.40
N VAL A 401 -0.46 -22.04 1.41
CA VAL A 401 -0.61 -22.42 2.83
C VAL A 401 -1.81 -21.75 3.50
N CYS A 402 -2.01 -20.44 3.28
CA CYS A 402 -2.98 -19.64 4.01
C CYS A 402 -4.26 -19.31 3.21
N GLY A 403 -4.22 -19.39 1.88
CA GLY A 403 -5.32 -18.94 1.02
C GLY A 403 -5.49 -17.42 1.01
N ASN A 404 -6.69 -16.94 0.71
CA ASN A 404 -7.08 -15.53 0.76
C ASN A 404 -8.57 -15.42 1.15
N LYS A 405 -8.82 -15.05 2.41
CA LYS A 405 -10.17 -14.95 2.98
C LYS A 405 -11.02 -13.90 2.27
N SER A 406 -10.46 -12.72 2.01
CA SER A 406 -11.15 -11.61 1.31
C SER A 406 -11.64 -12.02 -0.09
N LYS A 407 -10.90 -12.88 -0.79
CA LYS A 407 -11.27 -13.41 -2.11
C LYS A 407 -12.06 -14.73 -2.04
N GLN A 408 -12.38 -15.22 -0.85
CA GLN A 408 -13.01 -16.54 -0.64
C GLN A 408 -12.21 -17.69 -1.29
N ILE A 409 -10.87 -17.60 -1.24
CA ILE A 409 -9.97 -18.63 -1.77
C ILE A 409 -9.39 -19.42 -0.60
N PRO A 410 -9.63 -20.73 -0.47
CA PRO A 410 -8.99 -21.53 0.56
C PRO A 410 -7.50 -21.75 0.25
N PRO A 411 -6.71 -22.28 1.20
CA PRO A 411 -5.33 -22.71 0.93
C PRO A 411 -5.24 -23.51 -0.36
N LEU A 412 -4.42 -23.04 -1.33
CA LEU A 412 -4.40 -23.65 -2.67
C LEU A 412 -3.95 -25.12 -2.65
N ARG A 413 -3.25 -25.56 -1.58
CA ARG A 413 -2.89 -26.97 -1.34
C ARG A 413 -4.10 -27.92 -1.27
N GLN A 414 -5.24 -27.39 -0.84
CA GLN A 414 -6.50 -28.12 -0.74
C GLN A 414 -7.21 -28.26 -2.10
N LEU A 415 -6.90 -27.45 -3.12
CA LEU A 415 -7.62 -27.50 -4.39
C LEU A 415 -7.23 -28.74 -5.23
N ASP A 416 -8.22 -29.38 -5.85
CA ASP A 416 -7.99 -30.49 -6.77
C ASP A 416 -8.24 -30.12 -8.24
N GLY A 417 -8.05 -31.07 -9.15
CA GLY A 417 -8.27 -30.82 -10.59
C GLY A 417 -9.74 -30.56 -10.94
N ARG A 418 -10.69 -30.99 -10.12
CA ARG A 418 -12.12 -30.81 -10.32
C ARG A 418 -12.56 -29.40 -9.92
N ASP A 419 -11.84 -28.76 -9.01
CA ASP A 419 -12.00 -27.33 -8.64
C ASP A 419 -11.55 -26.35 -9.74
N MET A 420 -10.89 -26.82 -10.81
CA MET A 420 -10.38 -25.94 -11.87
C MET A 420 -11.40 -25.75 -13.01
N PRO A 421 -11.75 -24.49 -13.36
CA PRO A 421 -12.73 -24.20 -14.42
C PRO A 421 -12.37 -24.73 -15.81
N SER A 422 -11.09 -24.96 -16.10
CA SER A 422 -10.63 -25.43 -17.41
C SER A 422 -9.51 -26.47 -17.33
N ARG A 423 -9.38 -27.30 -18.38
CA ARG A 423 -8.27 -28.27 -18.52
C ARG A 423 -6.90 -27.59 -18.51
N LYS A 424 -6.80 -26.36 -19.02
CA LYS A 424 -5.58 -25.54 -18.96
C LYS A 424 -5.20 -25.22 -17.52
N LEU A 425 -6.18 -24.84 -16.69
CA LEU A 425 -5.96 -24.57 -15.27
C LEU A 425 -5.63 -25.84 -14.48
N ARG A 426 -6.20 -27.01 -14.82
CA ARG A 426 -5.78 -28.30 -14.25
C ARG A 426 -4.29 -28.60 -14.46
N LYS A 427 -3.80 -28.39 -15.69
CA LYS A 427 -2.36 -28.52 -16.02
C LYS A 427 -1.52 -27.52 -15.23
N ARG A 428 -2.03 -26.30 -15.06
CA ARG A 428 -1.35 -25.22 -14.34
C ARG A 428 -1.28 -25.51 -12.83
N LEU A 429 -2.34 -26.05 -12.22
CA LEU A 429 -2.35 -26.54 -10.84
C LEU A 429 -1.33 -27.68 -10.64
N SER A 430 -1.21 -28.58 -11.61
CA SER A 430 -0.20 -29.65 -11.56
C SER A 430 1.23 -29.12 -11.63
N GLN A 431 1.47 -28.04 -12.39
CA GLN A 431 2.75 -27.33 -12.38
C GLN A 431 3.01 -26.62 -11.06
N LEU A 432 1.98 -26.00 -10.48
CA LEU A 432 2.06 -25.35 -9.19
C LEU A 432 2.44 -26.35 -8.09
N ARG A 433 1.75 -27.49 -8.02
CA ARG A 433 2.05 -28.60 -7.09
C ARG A 433 3.51 -29.04 -7.18
N TYR A 434 4.06 -29.15 -8.39
CA TYR A 434 5.47 -29.49 -8.57
C TYR A 434 6.41 -28.48 -7.89
N VAL A 435 6.18 -27.17 -8.07
CA VAL A 435 7.00 -26.13 -7.44
C VAL A 435 6.84 -26.14 -5.92
N MET A 436 5.60 -26.17 -5.43
CA MET A 436 5.30 -26.13 -4.00
C MET A 436 5.83 -27.36 -3.26
N SER A 437 5.80 -28.54 -3.90
CA SER A 437 6.35 -29.77 -3.32
C SER A 437 7.86 -29.72 -3.04
N LYS A 438 8.61 -28.86 -3.75
CA LYS A 438 10.03 -28.64 -3.46
C LYS A 438 10.23 -27.89 -2.15
N ILE A 439 9.38 -26.88 -1.91
CA ILE A 439 9.37 -26.11 -0.67
C ILE A 439 8.87 -26.97 0.48
N GLU A 440 7.77 -27.73 0.30
CA GLU A 440 7.25 -28.65 1.32
C GLU A 440 8.28 -29.70 1.73
N LYS A 441 9.00 -30.31 0.78
CA LYS A 441 10.06 -31.27 1.11
C LYS A 441 11.22 -30.64 1.87
N ALA A 442 11.64 -29.44 1.49
CA ALA A 442 12.68 -28.70 2.21
C ALA A 442 12.21 -28.32 3.62
N ALA A 443 10.97 -27.87 3.77
CA ALA A 443 10.37 -27.53 5.06
C ALA A 443 10.22 -28.76 5.96
N ALA A 444 9.80 -29.90 5.41
CA ALA A 444 9.74 -31.17 6.12
C ALA A 444 11.12 -31.60 6.63
N SER A 445 12.16 -31.49 5.80
CA SER A 445 13.53 -31.82 6.23
C SER A 445 14.07 -30.92 7.35
N LYS A 446 13.49 -29.74 7.53
CA LYS A 446 13.83 -28.77 8.57
C LYS A 446 12.84 -28.77 9.75
N ASN A 447 11.85 -29.68 9.76
CA ASN A 447 10.76 -29.75 10.75
C ASN A 447 9.97 -28.44 10.90
N LEU A 448 9.71 -27.74 9.78
CA LEU A 448 9.02 -26.44 9.75
C LEU A 448 7.54 -26.51 9.31
N LEU A 449 7.02 -27.70 8.99
CA LEU A 449 5.63 -27.88 8.55
C LEU A 449 4.71 -28.18 9.72
N HIS A 450 3.58 -27.49 9.77
CA HIS A 450 2.48 -27.71 10.71
C HIS A 450 1.12 -27.74 9.97
N ASP A 451 0.10 -28.32 10.59
CA ASP A 451 -1.22 -28.52 9.98
C ASP A 451 -1.90 -27.18 9.65
N SER A 452 -1.81 -26.20 10.55
CA SER A 452 -2.18 -24.81 10.33
C SER A 452 -0.93 -23.93 10.46
N GLN A 453 -0.78 -22.99 9.53
CA GLN A 453 0.26 -21.97 9.62
C GLN A 453 -0.34 -20.61 9.29
N ASN A 454 -0.05 -19.62 10.14
CA ASN A 454 -0.39 -18.23 9.87
C ASN A 454 0.57 -17.63 8.82
N VAL A 455 0.32 -16.37 8.43
CA VAL A 455 1.08 -15.68 7.39
C VAL A 455 2.56 -15.51 7.78
N ASP A 456 2.84 -15.30 9.07
CA ASP A 456 4.18 -15.12 9.62
C ASP A 456 5.00 -16.40 9.49
N GLU A 457 4.46 -17.50 10.02
CA GLU A 457 5.08 -18.82 9.94
C GLU A 457 5.30 -19.22 8.49
N ALA A 458 4.28 -19.07 7.63
CA ALA A 458 4.41 -19.36 6.21
C ALA A 458 5.50 -18.51 5.53
N THR A 459 5.66 -17.24 5.95
CA THR A 459 6.74 -16.37 5.47
C THR A 459 8.11 -16.87 5.95
N GLN A 460 8.24 -17.25 7.22
CA GLN A 460 9.48 -17.80 7.78
C GLN A 460 9.89 -19.11 7.10
N VAL A 461 8.94 -20.02 6.88
CA VAL A 461 9.18 -21.27 6.14
C VAL A 461 9.68 -20.98 4.73
N PHE A 462 9.06 -20.02 4.02
CA PHE A 462 9.52 -19.64 2.69
C PHE A 462 10.96 -19.13 2.71
N VAL A 463 11.29 -18.21 3.63
CA VAL A 463 12.65 -17.65 3.76
C VAL A 463 13.66 -18.76 4.04
N ALA A 464 13.35 -19.66 4.98
CA ALA A 464 14.22 -20.78 5.33
C ALA A 464 14.38 -21.79 4.18
N CYS A 465 13.41 -21.91 3.27
CA CYS A 465 13.39 -22.90 2.20
C CYS A 465 13.58 -22.32 0.79
N ALA A 466 13.89 -21.02 0.65
CA ALA A 466 13.96 -20.33 -0.63
C ALA A 466 14.99 -20.96 -1.59
N GLU A 467 16.06 -21.54 -1.05
CA GLU A 467 17.10 -22.27 -1.79
C GLU A 467 16.57 -23.49 -2.58
N SER A 468 15.48 -24.10 -2.12
CA SER A 468 14.89 -25.31 -2.74
C SER A 468 14.27 -25.04 -4.12
N VAL A 469 13.96 -23.78 -4.41
CA VAL A 469 13.34 -23.31 -5.65
C VAL A 469 14.25 -22.32 -6.39
N ASP A 470 15.52 -22.28 -6.01
CA ASP A 470 16.48 -21.35 -6.57
C ASP A 470 16.83 -21.72 -8.02
N VAL A 471 17.05 -20.69 -8.84
CA VAL A 471 17.36 -20.84 -10.27
C VAL A 471 18.68 -20.16 -10.60
N ASP A 472 19.30 -20.59 -11.70
CA ASP A 472 20.61 -20.08 -12.11
C ASP A 472 20.62 -18.55 -12.25
N LYS A 473 21.70 -17.92 -11.80
CA LYS A 473 21.85 -16.45 -11.80
C LYS A 473 21.82 -15.85 -13.19
N ARG A 474 22.11 -16.63 -14.23
CA ARG A 474 22.17 -16.19 -15.63
C ARG A 474 21.21 -16.97 -16.52
N THR A 475 20.81 -16.35 -17.63
CA THR A 475 20.12 -17.05 -18.72
C THR A 475 21.11 -17.84 -19.57
N GLU A 476 20.60 -18.67 -20.47
CA GLU A 476 21.42 -19.38 -21.49
C GLU A 476 22.23 -18.41 -22.35
N HIS A 477 21.76 -17.16 -22.52
CA HIS A 477 22.47 -16.09 -23.20
C HIS A 477 23.30 -15.21 -22.24
N SER A 478 23.72 -15.74 -21.09
CA SER A 478 24.56 -15.06 -20.09
C SER A 478 24.00 -13.76 -19.48
N ARG A 479 22.71 -13.46 -19.66
CA ARG A 479 22.06 -12.28 -19.07
C ARG A 479 21.71 -12.52 -17.60
N LYS A 480 21.91 -11.53 -16.73
CA LYS A 480 21.54 -11.62 -15.31
C LYS A 480 20.03 -11.80 -15.14
N ARG A 481 19.61 -12.81 -14.38
CA ARG A 481 18.19 -13.06 -14.04
C ARG A 481 17.78 -12.22 -12.82
N ARG A 482 16.52 -11.77 -12.82
CA ARG A 482 15.86 -11.11 -11.69
C ARG A 482 15.14 -12.17 -10.87
N ARG A 483 15.87 -12.94 -10.07
CA ARG A 483 15.35 -14.18 -9.47
C ARG A 483 14.16 -13.89 -8.57
N GLY A 484 14.25 -12.81 -7.79
CA GLY A 484 13.17 -12.37 -6.91
C GLY A 484 11.91 -11.87 -7.61
N GLN A 485 11.94 -11.70 -8.94
CA GLN A 485 10.82 -11.22 -9.76
C GLN A 485 10.30 -12.27 -10.73
N LEU A 486 10.87 -13.49 -10.76
CA LEU A 486 10.37 -14.57 -11.60
C LEU A 486 9.00 -15.06 -11.11
N SER A 487 8.10 -15.37 -12.04
CA SER A 487 6.84 -16.01 -11.66
C SER A 487 7.07 -17.45 -11.26
N TRP A 488 6.21 -17.97 -10.37
CA TRP A 488 6.26 -19.37 -9.96
C TRP A 488 6.19 -20.31 -11.18
N ALA A 489 5.44 -19.94 -12.22
CA ALA A 489 5.33 -20.72 -13.45
C ALA A 489 6.65 -20.73 -14.23
N THR A 490 7.37 -19.61 -14.26
CA THR A 490 8.69 -19.52 -14.90
C THR A 490 9.72 -20.34 -14.13
N VAL A 491 9.73 -20.24 -12.80
CA VAL A 491 10.60 -21.05 -11.93
C VAL A 491 10.32 -22.53 -12.14
N GLY A 492 9.06 -22.95 -12.16
CA GLY A 492 8.70 -24.35 -12.41
C GLY A 492 9.19 -24.89 -13.75
N LYS A 493 9.15 -24.08 -14.83
CA LYS A 493 9.73 -24.46 -16.13
C LYS A 493 11.25 -24.65 -16.05
N LEU A 494 11.95 -23.73 -15.38
CA LEU A 494 13.42 -23.79 -15.24
C LEU A 494 13.84 -25.00 -14.39
N LEU A 495 13.17 -25.26 -13.28
CA LEU A 495 13.43 -26.42 -12.42
C LEU A 495 13.21 -27.74 -13.16
N ARG A 496 12.14 -27.84 -13.97
CA ARG A 496 11.90 -29.02 -14.80
C ARG A 496 12.97 -29.21 -15.87
N LYS A 497 13.44 -28.12 -16.50
CA LYS A 497 14.53 -28.18 -17.47
C LYS A 497 15.83 -28.68 -16.82
N LYS A 498 16.16 -28.15 -15.64
CA LYS A 498 17.32 -28.58 -14.85
C LYS A 498 17.24 -30.05 -14.45
N ALA A 499 16.09 -30.50 -13.96
CA ALA A 499 15.88 -31.91 -13.59
C ALA A 499 16.02 -32.86 -14.79
N LYS A 500 15.57 -32.46 -15.99
CA LYS A 500 15.79 -33.26 -17.21
C LYS A 500 17.25 -33.35 -17.60
N GLN A 501 18.02 -32.28 -17.42
CA GLN A 501 19.46 -32.25 -17.72
C GLN A 501 20.32 -33.03 -16.72
N GLN A 502 19.83 -33.25 -15.49
CA GLN A 502 20.51 -34.04 -14.46
C GLN A 502 20.23 -35.55 -14.57
N ASN A 503 19.17 -35.93 -15.31
CA ASN A 503 18.77 -37.31 -15.56
C ASN A 503 19.19 -37.81 -16.95
N LEU A 504 19.92 -36.97 -17.69
CA LEU A 504 20.67 -37.29 -18.91
C LEU A 504 22.14 -37.36 -18.54
#